data_AF-V7B5U5-F1
#
_entry.id   AF-V7B5U5-F1
#
_cell.length_a   1.000
_cell.length_b   1.000
_cell.length_c   1.000
_cell.angle_alpha   90.00
_cell.angle_beta   90.00
_cell.angle_gamma   90.00
#
_symmetry.space_group_name_H-M   'P 1'
#
loop_
_entity.id
_entity.type
_entity.pdbx_description
1 polymer ?
#
loop_
_entity_poly.entity_id
_entity_poly.type
_entity_poly.pdbx_seq_one_letter_code
_entity_poly.pdbx_strand_id
1 'polypeptide(L)' 'MDEEDPYTHLSTFYELVGTMVFEEDDIESVYLRLFPFSLVGKAKEWLKSHPN' A
#
# COMPACT_ATOMS: atom_id res chain seq x y z
N MET A 1 6.25 20.59 -3.39
CA MET A 1 6.44 19.17 -3.06
C MET A 1 5.10 18.55 -3.38
N ASP A 2 5.02 17.99 -4.57
CA ASP A 2 3.80 17.44 -5.13
C ASP A 2 3.26 16.37 -4.19
N GLU A 3 2.07 16.60 -3.66
CA GLU A 3 1.32 15.56 -2.96
C GLU A 3 0.90 14.54 -4.01
N GLU A 4 1.31 13.30 -3.83
CA GLU A 4 0.91 12.20 -4.71
C GLU A 4 -0.61 12.03 -4.63
N ASP A 5 -1.24 11.89 -5.79
CA ASP A 5 -2.67 11.67 -5.88
C ASP A 5 -3.04 10.28 -5.29
N PRO A 6 -3.93 10.21 -4.29
CA PRO A 6 -4.26 8.94 -3.63
C PRO A 6 -4.84 7.87 -4.56
N TYR A 7 -5.58 8.27 -5.60
CA TYR A 7 -6.15 7.33 -6.55
C TYR A 7 -5.08 6.72 -7.44
N THR A 8 -4.13 7.54 -7.89
CA THR A 8 -2.97 7.12 -8.65
C THR A 8 -2.11 6.17 -7.82
N HIS A 9 -1.84 6.50 -6.56
CA HIS A 9 -1.08 5.64 -5.64
C HIS A 9 -1.72 4.26 -5.48
N LEU A 10 -3.03 4.21 -5.23
CA LEU A 10 -3.78 2.96 -5.09
C LEU A 10 -3.76 2.14 -6.39
N SER A 11 -3.99 2.79 -7.53
CA SER A 11 -3.96 2.10 -8.84
C SER A 11 -2.60 1.48 -9.09
N THR A 12 -1.51 2.23 -8.88
CA THR A 12 -0.15 1.73 -9.05
C THR A 12 0.15 0.60 -8.06
N PHE A 13 -0.30 0.72 -6.81
CA PHE A 13 -0.13 -0.34 -5.81
C PHE A 13 -0.82 -1.65 -6.21
N TYR A 14 -2.08 -1.59 -6.67
CA TYR A 14 -2.80 -2.78 -7.12
C TYR A 14 -2.19 -3.41 -8.37
N GLU A 15 -1.73 -2.60 -9.33
CA GLU A 15 -1.01 -3.11 -10.50
C GLU A 15 0.27 -3.84 -10.09
N LEU A 16 1.05 -3.26 -9.17
CA LEU A 16 2.33 -3.80 -8.71
C LEU A 16 2.13 -5.13 -7.99
N VAL A 17 1.18 -5.20 -7.06
CA VAL A 17 0.86 -6.44 -6.34
C VAL A 17 0.21 -7.48 -7.26
N GLY A 18 -0.58 -7.05 -8.27
CA GLY A 18 -1.14 -7.93 -9.30
C GLY A 18 -0.11 -8.60 -10.21
N THR A 19 1.15 -8.14 -10.24
CA THR A 19 2.25 -8.86 -10.92
C THR A 19 2.79 -10.06 -10.14
N MET A 20 2.49 -10.14 -8.85
CA MET A 20 2.95 -11.21 -7.98
C MET A 20 1.89 -12.31 -7.93
N VAL A 21 2.32 -13.57 -8.05
CA VAL A 21 1.42 -14.73 -7.98
C VAL A 21 1.17 -15.07 -6.51
N PHE A 22 -0.02 -14.76 -6.01
CA PHE A 22 -0.48 -15.16 -4.68
C PHE A 22 -1.54 -16.26 -4.81
N GLU A 23 -1.60 -17.15 -3.81
CA GLU A 23 -2.78 -18.00 -3.64
C GLU A 23 -3.96 -17.08 -3.28
N GLU A 24 -5.05 -17.17 -4.04
CA GLU A 24 -6.18 -16.21 -4.02
C GLU A 24 -6.79 -16.02 -2.62
N ASP A 25 -6.64 -17.01 -1.74
CA ASP A 25 -7.20 -17.04 -0.39
C ASP A 25 -6.57 -16.01 0.58
N ASP A 26 -5.37 -15.47 0.28
CA ASP A 26 -4.64 -14.57 1.20
C ASP A 26 -4.31 -13.20 0.57
N ILE A 27 -4.81 -12.90 -0.63
CA ILE A 27 -4.40 -11.68 -1.37
C ILE A 27 -4.76 -10.38 -0.65
N GLU A 28 -5.88 -10.33 0.09
CA GLU A 28 -6.26 -9.18 0.91
C GLU A 28 -5.30 -8.97 2.08
N SER A 29 -4.87 -10.06 2.72
CA SER A 29 -3.86 -10.06 3.79
C SER A 29 -2.51 -9.56 3.27
N VAL A 30 -2.15 -9.97 2.05
CA VAL A 30 -0.96 -9.50 1.34
C VAL A 30 -1.05 -8.01 1.04
N TYR A 31 -2.18 -7.51 0.53
CA TYR A 31 -2.38 -6.07 0.31
C TYR A 31 -2.18 -5.29 1.60
N LEU A 32 -2.81 -5.71 2.70
CA LEU A 32 -2.70 -5.02 3.99
C LEU A 32 -1.28 -5.03 4.54
N ARG A 33 -0.52 -6.11 4.33
CA ARG A 33 0.89 -6.20 4.77
C ARG A 33 1.84 -5.38 3.90
N LEU A 34 1.57 -5.27 2.59
CA LEU A 34 2.42 -4.54 1.64
C LEU A 34 2.11 -3.04 1.58
N PHE A 35 0.86 -2.63 1.86
CA PHE A 35 0.43 -1.24 1.83
C PHE A 35 1.30 -0.27 2.66
N PRO A 36 1.74 -0.60 3.90
CA PRO A 36 2.64 0.26 4.66
C PRO A 36 3.99 0.55 3.98
N PHE A 37 4.42 -0.31 3.05
CA PHE A 37 5.67 -0.16 2.30
C PHE A 37 5.52 0.74 1.08
N SER A 38 4.31 0.91 0.54
CA SER A 38 4.04 1.85 -0.56
C SER A 38 4.03 3.29 -0.06
N LEU A 39 3.70 3.53 1.22
CA LEU A 39 3.68 4.87 1.81
C LEU A 39 5.07 5.45 2.03
N VAL A 40 5.21 6.75 1.76
CA VAL A 40 6.43 7.54 1.99
C VAL A 40 6.15 8.81 2.80
N GLY A 41 7.20 9.40 3.37
CA GLY A 41 7.13 10.69 4.06
C GLY A 41 6.07 10.74 5.17
N LYS A 42 5.23 11.78 5.15
CA LYS A 42 4.21 12.04 6.18
C LYS A 42 3.16 10.93 6.28
N ALA A 43 2.81 10.28 5.17
CA ALA A 43 1.82 9.20 5.17
C ALA A 43 2.32 7.97 5.93
N LYS A 44 3.60 7.63 5.76
CA LYS A 44 4.24 6.52 6.49
C LYS A 44 4.34 6.81 7.99
N GLU A 45 4.68 8.05 8.35
CA GLU A 45 4.75 8.47 9.75
C GLU A 45 3.36 8.51 10.41
N TRP A 46 2.33 8.96 9.68
CA TRP A 46 0.94 8.88 10.14
C TRP A 46 0.48 7.45 10.39
N LEU A 47 0.85 6.50 9.52
CA LEU A 47 0.49 5.10 9.71
C LEU A 47 1.16 4.51 10.97
N LYS A 48 2.44 4.84 11.21
CA LYS A 48 3.17 4.41 12.41
C LYS A 48 2.66 5.06 13.71
N SER A 49 2.06 6.25 13.64
CA SER A 49 1.54 6.93 14.82
C SER A 49 0.23 6.33 15.33
N HIS A 50 -0.39 5.42 14.59
CA HIS A 50 -1.56 4.67 15.04
C HIS A 50 -1.09 3.36 15.69
N PRO A 51 -1.14 3.23 17.02
CA PRO A 51 -0.88 1.94 17.66
C PRO A 51 -1.96 0.94 17.26
N ASN A 52 -1.53 -0.24 16.78
CA ASN A 52 -2.39 -1.42 16.56
C ASN A 52 -2.99 -1.94 17.86
#